data_AF-A0A653XGY2-F1
#
_entry.id   AF-A0A653XGY2-F1
#
_cell.length_a   1.000
_cell.length_b   1.000
_cell.length_c   1.000
_cell.angle_alpha   90.00
_cell.angle_beta   90.00
_cell.angle_gamma   90.00
#
_symmetry.space_group_name_H-M   'P 1'
#
loop_
_entity.id
_entity.type
_entity.pdbx_description
1 polymer ?
#
loop_
_entity_poly.entity_id
_entity_poly.type
_entity_poly.pdbx_seq_one_letter_code
_entity_poly.pdbx_strand_id
1 'polypeptide(L)'
;MTDLRPLKRALVSVYDKTGLEELARDLHAAGIAIVSTGSTAKTIESAGVPVTPVEELTGFPECLDGRVKTLHPRVHAGILADLRLDDHVQQLADLEIEPFDLVIVNLYPFRETVQSGATPDECVEQIDIGGPSMVRAAAKNHPSVAVVVSPSAYDGVRAAIAAGGFTFDQRKQLAAQAFAHTAAYDVAVASWFASTYAPSEDGWPEFTGATWDKSAVLRYGENPHQPAALYQHWRGGLAAAEQLHGKEMSYNNYVDTDAARRAAYDFELPAVAIIKHANPCGIAVGADVAEAHARAHACDPVSAYGGVIAVNRPVSVAMAAQVAEVFTEVIVAPDYEDGALEVLQAKKNIRILRVPADEHPDPIEFRGISGGVLVQVVDHVDAPGDDPSTWTLVAGEPADERTLADLDFAWTAVRAVKSNAILLAKDGASVGVGMGQVNRVDSCKLAVERAGAERATGSVAASDAFFPFPDGPEILIAAGVRAIVQPGGSIRDDAVIEAAQAAGVTMYVTGTRHFFH
;
A
#
# COMPACT_ATOMS: atom_id res chain seq x y z
N MET A 1 45.38 8.12 6.53
CA MET A 1 44.77 8.71 7.75
C MET A 1 43.38 8.13 7.83
N THR A 2 43.05 7.44 8.91
CA THR A 2 41.80 6.69 9.06
C THR A 2 40.60 7.65 8.98
N ASP A 3 39.62 7.35 8.12
CA ASP A 3 38.36 8.10 7.93
C ASP A 3 37.37 7.94 9.13
N LEU A 4 37.85 7.30 10.20
CA LEU A 4 37.11 7.01 11.42
C LEU A 4 37.18 8.22 12.36
N ARG A 5 36.02 8.64 12.87
CA ARG A 5 35.94 9.65 13.94
C ARG A 5 35.59 8.96 15.27
N PRO A 6 36.51 8.97 16.27
CA PRO A 6 36.24 8.40 17.58
C PRO A 6 35.02 9.03 18.23
N LEU A 7 34.23 8.20 18.90
CA LEU A 7 33.07 8.64 19.67
C LEU A 7 33.53 8.97 21.09
N LYS A 8 33.25 10.19 21.57
CA LYS A 8 33.56 10.62 22.94
C LYS A 8 32.31 11.11 23.66
N ARG A 9 31.39 11.75 22.95
CA ARG A 9 30.15 12.30 23.52
C ARG A 9 28.94 11.96 22.67
N ALA A 10 27.91 11.40 23.31
CA ALA A 10 26.64 11.05 22.70
C ALA A 10 25.50 11.88 23.32
N LEU A 11 24.70 12.52 22.47
CA LEU A 11 23.42 13.12 22.87
C LEU A 11 22.30 12.12 22.59
N VAL A 12 21.55 11.72 23.63
CA VAL A 12 20.53 10.68 23.52
C VAL A 12 19.18 11.22 23.99
N SER A 13 18.18 11.25 23.11
CA SER A 13 16.81 11.67 23.42
C SER A 13 15.82 10.90 22.56
N VAL A 14 15.26 9.82 23.10
CA VAL A 14 14.42 8.89 22.35
C VAL A 14 13.03 8.77 22.98
N TYR A 15 11.99 8.74 22.16
CA TYR A 15 10.66 8.30 22.56
C TYR A 15 10.65 6.77 22.79
N ASP A 16 10.92 6.00 21.73
CA ASP A 16 11.02 4.54 21.79
C ASP A 16 12.33 4.13 22.48
N LYS A 17 12.19 3.44 23.62
CA LYS A 17 13.28 3.00 24.49
C LYS A 17 13.78 1.60 24.17
N THR A 18 13.28 0.96 23.12
CA THR A 18 13.69 -0.40 22.73
C THR A 18 15.21 -0.49 22.60
N GLY A 19 15.83 -1.39 23.37
CA GLY A 19 17.29 -1.62 23.37
C GLY A 19 18.15 -0.49 23.97
N LEU A 20 17.54 0.57 24.55
CA LEU A 20 18.29 1.73 25.03
C LEU A 20 19.24 1.40 26.18
N GLU A 21 18.82 0.59 27.16
CA GLU A 21 19.66 0.27 28.31
C GLU A 21 20.94 -0.47 27.92
N GLU A 22 20.82 -1.42 26.99
CA GLU A 22 21.97 -2.18 26.47
C GLU A 22 22.92 -1.24 25.73
N LEU A 23 22.39 -0.42 24.82
CA LEU A 23 23.19 0.56 24.09
C LEU A 23 23.89 1.55 25.04
N ALA A 24 23.22 2.01 26.09
CA ALA A 24 23.80 2.93 27.04
C ALA A 24 24.96 2.30 27.83
N ARG A 25 24.83 1.02 28.22
CA ARG A 25 25.94 0.27 28.83
C ARG A 25 27.11 0.10 27.87
N ASP A 26 26.84 -0.18 26.59
CA ASP A 26 27.88 -0.29 25.55
C ASP A 26 28.64 1.04 25.36
N LEU A 27 27.90 2.16 25.25
CA LEU A 27 28.48 3.50 25.15
C LEU A 27 29.36 3.82 26.37
N HIS A 28 28.84 3.56 27.57
CA HIS A 28 29.55 3.82 28.81
C HIS A 28 30.80 2.97 28.97
N ALA A 29 30.72 1.67 28.64
CA ALA A 29 31.86 0.75 28.68
C ALA A 29 32.98 1.17 27.71
N ALA A 30 32.63 1.83 26.60
CA ALA A 30 33.57 2.42 25.67
C ALA A 30 34.12 3.79 26.10
N GLY A 31 33.70 4.31 27.26
CA GLY A 31 34.13 5.61 27.78
C GLY A 31 33.46 6.81 27.09
N ILE A 32 32.32 6.59 26.41
CA ILE A 32 31.55 7.65 25.74
C ILE A 32 30.64 8.30 26.78
N ALA A 33 30.79 9.61 26.97
CA ALA A 33 29.93 10.37 27.88
C ALA A 33 28.54 10.56 27.26
N ILE A 34 27.50 10.34 28.04
CA ILE A 34 26.11 10.42 27.61
C ILE A 34 25.48 11.70 28.15
N VAL A 35 24.95 12.53 27.25
CA VAL A 35 24.09 13.67 27.58
C VAL A 35 22.65 13.29 27.24
N SER A 36 21.72 13.48 28.17
CA SER A 36 20.31 13.12 27.96
C SER A 36 19.37 14.01 28.78
N THR A 37 18.05 13.86 28.60
CA THR A 37 17.03 14.62 29.33
C THR A 37 15.77 13.76 29.56
N GLY A 38 14.93 14.20 30.50
CA GLY A 38 13.61 13.64 30.76
C GLY A 38 13.59 12.14 31.05
N SER A 39 12.63 11.42 30.48
CA SER A 39 12.46 9.98 30.69
C SER A 39 13.60 9.15 30.09
N THR A 40 14.28 9.65 29.07
CA THR A 40 15.46 8.99 28.48
C THR A 40 16.61 8.94 29.47
N ALA A 41 16.95 10.07 30.10
CA ALA A 41 17.96 10.13 31.15
C ALA A 41 17.66 9.16 32.30
N LYS A 42 16.41 9.18 32.82
CA LYS A 42 15.97 8.28 33.89
C LYS A 42 16.12 6.79 33.54
N THR A 43 15.84 6.43 32.29
CA THR A 43 15.97 5.04 31.82
C THR A 43 17.43 4.60 31.81
N ILE A 44 18.32 5.48 31.32
CA ILE A 44 19.76 5.22 31.26
C ILE A 44 20.37 5.15 32.68
N GLU A 45 19.99 6.06 33.57
CA GLU A 45 20.44 6.07 34.97
C GLU A 45 19.99 4.82 35.72
N SER A 46 18.76 4.34 35.46
CA SER A 46 18.23 3.10 36.04
C SER A 46 19.03 1.87 35.61
N ALA A 47 19.71 1.92 34.46
CA ALA A 47 20.63 0.89 34.00
C ALA A 47 22.03 0.96 34.65
N GLY A 48 22.25 1.91 35.59
CA GLY A 48 23.52 2.12 36.29
C GLY A 48 24.54 2.94 35.52
N VAL A 49 24.12 3.62 34.44
CA VAL A 49 25.00 4.40 33.58
C VAL A 49 24.90 5.89 33.94
N PRO A 50 26.03 6.59 34.19
CA PRO A 50 26.00 8.02 34.48
C PRO A 50 25.56 8.83 33.26
N VAL A 51 24.72 9.84 33.51
CA VAL A 51 24.18 10.76 32.49
C VAL A 51 24.49 12.19 32.91
N THR A 52 24.95 13.01 31.97
CA THR A 52 24.95 14.47 32.13
C THR A 52 23.60 15.01 31.67
N PRO A 53 22.81 15.66 32.55
CA PRO A 53 21.55 16.26 32.15
C PRO A 53 21.75 17.42 31.17
N VAL A 54 20.84 17.60 30.21
CA VAL A 54 20.88 18.74 29.27
C VAL A 54 20.80 20.08 30.02
N GLU A 55 20.14 20.12 31.17
CA GLU A 55 20.01 21.29 32.02
C GLU A 55 21.37 21.72 32.60
N GLU A 56 22.26 20.76 32.90
CA GLU A 56 23.64 21.03 33.32
C GLU A 56 24.46 21.61 32.16
N LEU A 57 24.30 21.06 30.95
CA LEU A 57 24.98 21.56 29.76
C LEU A 57 24.56 23.00 29.42
N THR A 58 23.26 23.27 29.49
CA THR A 58 22.65 24.53 29.03
C THR A 58 22.65 25.62 30.10
N GLY A 59 22.61 25.25 31.39
CA GLY A 59 22.34 26.16 32.49
C GLY A 59 20.89 26.67 32.51
N PHE A 60 19.99 26.06 31.74
CA PHE A 60 18.60 26.48 31.60
C PHE A 60 17.66 25.37 32.12
N PRO A 61 16.69 25.68 32.99
CA PRO A 61 15.80 24.68 33.57
C PRO A 61 14.80 24.15 32.53
N GLU A 62 14.33 22.92 32.73
CA GLU A 62 13.17 22.41 31.97
C GLU A 62 11.92 23.25 32.30
N CYS A 63 11.23 23.73 31.26
CA CYS A 63 10.03 24.54 31.38
C CYS A 63 9.06 24.26 30.23
N LEU A 64 7.81 24.77 30.33
CA LEU A 64 6.75 24.57 29.32
C LEU A 64 6.55 23.09 29.00
N ASP A 65 6.52 22.25 30.03
CA ASP A 65 6.38 20.79 29.93
C ASP A 65 7.42 20.12 29.02
N GLY A 66 8.62 20.71 28.97
CA GLY A 66 9.76 20.17 28.24
C GLY A 66 9.82 20.54 26.76
N ARG A 67 8.91 21.41 26.26
CA ARG A 67 8.83 21.81 24.85
C ARG A 67 10.10 22.46 24.29
N VAL A 68 10.89 23.12 25.13
CA VAL A 68 12.04 23.96 24.69
C VAL A 68 13.40 23.47 25.20
N LYS A 69 13.46 22.33 25.89
CA LYS A 69 14.64 21.93 26.67
C LYS A 69 15.92 21.70 25.87
N THR A 70 15.83 21.26 24.61
CA THR A 70 16.99 21.04 23.74
C THR A 70 17.21 22.17 22.72
N LEU A 71 16.30 23.14 22.63
CA LEU A 71 16.35 24.26 21.70
C LEU A 71 17.30 25.36 22.21
N HIS A 72 18.56 24.98 22.47
CA HIS A 72 19.55 25.85 23.09
C HIS A 72 20.86 25.89 22.29
N PRO A 73 21.52 27.05 22.16
CA PRO A 73 22.79 27.17 21.43
C PRO A 73 23.89 26.25 21.97
N ARG A 74 23.97 25.99 23.28
CA ARG A 74 24.96 25.05 23.84
C ARG A 74 24.77 23.60 23.37
N VAL A 75 23.54 23.20 23.06
CA VAL A 75 23.27 21.90 22.43
C VAL A 75 23.61 21.97 20.94
N HIS A 76 23.02 22.93 20.22
CA HIS A 76 23.13 22.98 18.77
C HIS A 76 24.52 23.38 18.25
N ALA A 77 25.30 24.19 18.98
CA ALA A 77 26.69 24.48 18.62
C ALA A 77 27.55 23.22 18.74
N GLY A 78 27.36 22.42 19.79
CA GLY A 78 28.02 21.13 19.95
C GLY A 78 27.69 20.13 18.83
N ILE A 79 26.51 20.25 18.22
CA ILE A 79 26.09 19.42 17.07
C ILE A 79 26.57 20.02 15.73
N LEU A 80 26.48 21.34 15.53
CA LEU A 80 26.61 22.00 14.22
C LEU A 80 28.02 22.51 13.90
N ALA A 81 28.90 22.62 14.88
CA ALA A 81 30.27 23.04 14.64
C ALA A 81 30.97 22.08 13.66
N ASP A 82 31.28 22.58 12.48
CA ASP A 82 32.09 21.85 11.50
C ASP A 82 33.54 21.73 12.01
N LEU A 83 33.90 20.56 12.54
CA LEU A 83 35.21 20.28 13.13
C LEU A 83 36.35 20.15 12.10
N ARG A 84 36.08 20.42 10.82
CA ARG A 84 37.09 20.56 9.77
C ARG A 84 37.61 21.99 9.67
N LEU A 85 36.93 22.94 10.32
CA LEU A 85 37.26 24.37 10.30
C LEU A 85 37.82 24.78 11.66
N ASP A 86 39.08 25.24 11.68
CA ASP A 86 39.76 25.65 12.92
C ASP A 86 39.01 26.79 13.65
N ASP A 87 38.37 27.70 12.90
CA ASP A 87 37.57 28.80 13.46
C ASP A 87 36.37 28.28 14.28
N HIS A 88 35.67 27.25 13.80
CA HIS A 88 34.58 26.65 14.56
C HIS A 88 35.07 25.93 15.81
N VAL A 89 36.23 25.27 15.74
CA VAL A 89 36.85 24.62 16.91
C VAL A 89 37.24 25.66 17.95
N GLN A 90 37.80 26.80 17.54
CA GLN A 90 38.15 27.89 18.45
C GLN A 90 36.89 28.49 19.10
N GLN A 91 35.82 28.71 18.33
CA GLN A 91 34.55 29.22 18.87
C GLN A 91 33.93 28.27 19.90
N LEU A 92 33.99 26.96 19.67
CA LEU A 92 33.57 25.97 20.67
C LEU A 92 34.39 26.08 21.96
N ALA A 93 35.71 26.24 21.85
CA ALA A 93 36.59 26.40 23.00
C ALA A 93 36.29 27.70 23.77
N ASP A 94 36.13 28.83 23.07
CA ASP A 94 35.82 30.14 23.66
C ASP A 94 34.47 30.15 24.39
N LEU A 95 33.50 29.37 23.90
CA LEU A 95 32.18 29.23 24.51
C LEU A 95 32.10 28.11 25.57
N GLU A 96 33.20 27.38 25.78
CA GLU A 96 33.28 26.22 26.68
C GLU A 96 32.24 25.13 26.31
N ILE A 97 32.07 24.89 25.02
CA ILE A 97 31.13 23.90 24.47
C ILE A 97 31.92 22.75 23.87
N GLU A 98 31.80 21.57 24.47
CA GLU A 98 32.32 20.36 23.86
C GLU A 98 31.41 19.89 22.71
N PRO A 99 31.98 19.36 21.61
CA PRO A 99 31.20 18.82 20.50
C PRO A 99 30.54 17.48 20.83
N PHE A 100 29.54 17.09 20.05
CA PHE A 100 28.97 15.75 20.03
C PHE A 100 29.49 14.97 18.83
N ASP A 101 29.80 13.69 19.03
CA ASP A 101 30.20 12.79 17.94
C ASP A 101 29.04 11.90 17.48
N LEU A 102 28.07 11.68 18.38
CA LEU A 102 26.90 10.83 18.15
C LEU A 102 25.63 11.53 18.68
N VAL A 103 24.57 11.49 17.87
CA VAL A 103 23.23 11.94 18.26
C VAL A 103 22.25 10.80 18.02
N ILE A 104 21.59 10.32 19.07
CA ILE A 104 20.60 9.24 19.01
C ILE A 104 19.23 9.83 19.38
N VAL A 105 18.35 9.98 18.38
CA VAL A 105 17.04 10.61 18.55
C VAL A 105 16.02 9.92 17.68
N ASN A 106 14.97 9.37 18.28
CA ASN A 106 13.76 8.94 17.58
C ASN A 106 12.58 9.80 18.04
N LEU A 107 11.67 10.09 17.11
CA LEU A 107 10.63 11.10 17.26
C LEU A 107 9.40 10.53 17.97
N TYR A 108 8.51 11.42 18.38
CA TYR A 108 7.20 11.04 18.92
C TYR A 108 6.37 10.34 17.83
N PRO A 109 5.57 9.33 18.17
CA PRO A 109 4.85 8.49 17.21
C PRO A 109 3.56 9.20 16.78
N PHE A 110 3.71 10.30 16.04
CA PHE A 110 2.59 11.17 15.66
C PHE A 110 1.52 10.41 14.88
N ARG A 111 1.94 9.54 13.95
CA ARG A 111 1.02 8.74 13.13
C ARG A 111 0.20 7.79 14.01
N GLU A 112 0.86 7.08 14.91
CA GLU A 112 0.25 6.12 15.83
C GLU A 112 -0.71 6.84 16.78
N THR A 113 -0.37 8.06 17.20
CA THR A 113 -1.24 8.92 18.02
C THR A 113 -2.54 9.25 17.28
N VAL A 114 -2.45 9.70 16.03
CA VAL A 114 -3.63 9.98 15.20
C VAL A 114 -4.47 8.71 15.01
N GLN A 115 -3.84 7.57 14.74
CA GLN A 115 -4.54 6.29 14.54
C GLN A 115 -5.23 5.76 15.80
N SER A 116 -4.73 6.12 17.00
CA SER A 116 -5.36 5.74 18.27
C SER A 116 -6.71 6.42 18.51
N GLY A 117 -7.09 7.40 17.67
CA GLY A 117 -8.29 8.20 17.87
C GLY A 117 -8.12 9.32 18.91
N ALA A 118 -6.87 9.71 19.18
CA ALA A 118 -6.54 10.82 20.07
C ALA A 118 -7.25 12.11 19.61
N THR A 119 -7.60 12.94 20.58
CA THR A 119 -8.22 14.24 20.32
C THR A 119 -7.27 15.17 19.56
N PRO A 120 -7.77 16.23 18.92
CA PRO A 120 -6.92 17.19 18.24
C PRO A 120 -5.85 17.82 19.13
N ASP A 121 -6.18 18.15 20.38
CA ASP A 121 -5.23 18.71 21.34
C ASP A 121 -4.12 17.70 21.67
N GLU A 122 -4.48 16.43 21.91
CA GLU A 122 -3.50 15.36 22.17
C GLU A 122 -2.58 15.12 20.97
N CYS A 123 -3.10 15.19 19.74
CA CYS A 123 -2.28 15.11 18.52
C CYS A 123 -1.31 16.29 18.43
N VAL A 124 -1.77 17.52 18.71
CA VAL A 124 -0.93 18.73 18.70
C VAL A 124 0.19 18.63 19.73
N GLU A 125 -0.07 18.08 20.92
CA GLU A 125 0.97 17.84 21.94
C GLU A 125 2.03 16.83 21.49
N GLN A 126 1.71 15.93 20.55
CA GLN A 126 2.67 14.97 20.01
C GLN A 126 3.55 15.54 18.88
N ILE A 127 3.40 16.82 18.52
CA ILE A 127 4.25 17.48 17.54
C ILE A 127 5.61 17.83 18.18
N ASP A 128 6.60 16.96 17.97
CA ASP A 128 7.97 17.17 18.41
C ASP A 128 8.67 18.31 17.62
N ILE A 129 9.27 19.25 18.36
CA ILE A 129 10.07 20.36 17.81
C ILE A 129 11.56 20.13 18.05
N GLY A 130 11.92 19.65 19.24
CA GLY A 130 13.31 19.47 19.67
C GLY A 130 13.97 18.31 18.93
N GLY A 131 13.27 17.18 18.80
CA GLY A 131 13.76 15.98 18.11
C GLY A 131 14.14 16.26 16.66
N PRO A 132 13.22 16.75 15.80
CA PRO A 132 13.53 17.05 14.41
C PRO A 132 14.64 18.11 14.27
N SER A 133 14.69 19.09 15.17
CA SER A 133 15.75 20.11 15.19
C SER A 133 17.14 19.48 15.43
N MET A 134 17.27 18.59 16.40
CA MET A 134 18.53 17.90 16.70
C MET A 134 18.92 16.93 15.57
N VAL A 135 17.96 16.15 15.05
CA VAL A 135 18.18 15.20 13.94
C VAL A 135 18.69 15.93 12.69
N ARG A 136 18.02 17.02 12.28
CA ARG A 136 18.43 17.81 11.11
C ARG A 136 19.79 18.49 11.32
N ALA A 137 20.07 18.97 12.53
CA ALA A 137 21.35 19.58 12.86
C ALA A 137 22.51 18.56 12.73
N ALA A 138 22.33 17.36 13.29
CA ALA A 138 23.33 16.30 13.25
C ALA A 138 23.52 15.77 11.81
N ALA A 139 22.44 15.54 11.08
CA ALA A 139 22.48 15.12 9.67
C ALA A 139 23.16 16.16 8.77
N LYS A 140 22.91 17.46 8.98
CA LYS A 140 23.60 18.55 8.28
C LYS A 140 25.11 18.49 8.54
N ASN A 141 25.52 18.26 9.79
CA ASN A 141 26.93 18.19 10.18
C ASN A 141 27.51 16.76 10.16
N HIS A 142 27.02 15.89 9.27
CA HIS A 142 27.55 14.54 9.09
C HIS A 142 29.06 14.40 8.79
N PRO A 143 29.79 15.44 8.31
CA PRO A 143 31.25 15.36 8.29
C PRO A 143 31.86 15.15 9.68
N SER A 144 31.20 15.64 10.74
CA SER A 144 31.68 15.61 12.12
C SER A 144 30.86 14.68 13.03
N VAL A 145 29.54 14.55 12.81
CA VAL A 145 28.59 13.90 13.74
C VAL A 145 27.90 12.71 13.08
N ALA A 146 27.74 11.60 13.80
CA ALA A 146 26.86 10.50 13.42
C ALA A 146 25.46 10.69 14.02
N VAL A 147 24.40 10.45 13.24
CA VAL A 147 23.02 10.56 13.71
C VAL A 147 22.28 9.23 13.56
N VAL A 148 21.59 8.78 14.60
CA VAL A 148 20.86 7.52 14.62
C VAL A 148 19.42 7.79 15.03
N VAL A 149 18.48 7.40 14.16
CA VAL A 149 17.04 7.72 14.31
C VAL A 149 16.13 6.53 14.59
N SER A 150 16.70 5.32 14.66
CA SER A 150 15.94 4.08 14.87
C SER A 150 16.73 3.11 15.75
N PRO A 151 16.06 2.38 16.67
CA PRO A 151 16.67 1.27 17.42
C PRO A 151 17.27 0.18 16.54
N SER A 152 16.74 -0.04 15.32
CA SER A 152 17.26 -1.04 14.39
C SER A 152 18.72 -0.77 13.94
N ALA A 153 19.23 0.44 14.16
CA ALA A 153 20.61 0.82 13.85
C ALA A 153 21.57 0.67 15.03
N TYR A 154 21.12 0.25 16.22
CA TYR A 154 21.96 0.16 17.43
C TYR A 154 23.11 -0.86 17.29
N ASP A 155 22.91 -1.95 16.56
CA ASP A 155 24.01 -2.88 16.21
C ASP A 155 25.09 -2.21 15.36
N GLY A 156 24.71 -1.29 14.47
CA GLY A 156 25.65 -0.47 13.72
C GLY A 156 26.46 0.46 14.62
N VAL A 157 25.85 0.99 15.69
CA VAL A 157 26.55 1.79 16.71
C VAL A 157 27.57 0.93 17.46
N ARG A 158 27.19 -0.27 17.92
CA ARG A 158 28.11 -1.22 18.56
C ARG A 158 29.30 -1.56 17.66
N ALA A 159 29.04 -1.83 16.38
CA ALA A 159 30.09 -2.12 15.41
C ALA A 159 31.03 -0.91 15.22
N ALA A 160 30.50 0.31 15.16
CA ALA A 160 31.29 1.53 15.06
C ALA A 160 32.14 1.77 16.31
N ILE A 161 31.59 1.54 17.51
CA ILE A 161 32.36 1.60 18.77
C ILE A 161 33.56 0.66 18.69
N ALA A 162 33.35 -0.60 18.32
CA ALA A 162 34.42 -1.59 18.21
C ALA A 162 35.47 -1.23 17.14
N ALA A 163 35.05 -0.56 16.07
CA ALA A 163 35.95 -0.09 15.01
C ALA A 163 36.71 1.21 15.36
N GLY A 164 36.37 1.88 16.47
CA GLY A 164 36.96 3.17 16.87
C GLY A 164 36.30 4.39 16.23
N GLY A 165 35.06 4.27 15.74
CA GLY A 165 34.26 5.34 15.17
C GLY A 165 33.45 4.93 13.95
N PHE A 166 32.61 5.85 13.48
CA PHE A 166 31.99 5.75 12.15
C PHE A 166 32.92 6.30 11.06
N THR A 167 32.88 5.72 9.86
CA THR A 167 33.49 6.30 8.66
C THR A 167 32.68 7.48 8.12
N PHE A 168 33.26 8.31 7.26
CA PHE A 168 32.52 9.38 6.58
C PHE A 168 31.37 8.85 5.72
N ASP A 169 31.59 7.72 5.03
CA ASP A 169 30.54 7.07 4.23
C ASP A 169 29.37 6.58 5.09
N GLN A 170 29.63 5.98 6.25
CA GLN A 170 28.58 5.60 7.19
C GLN A 170 27.81 6.82 7.71
N ARG A 171 28.51 7.91 8.08
CA ARG A 171 27.84 9.15 8.54
C ARG A 171 26.98 9.79 7.44
N LYS A 172 27.40 9.75 6.17
CA LYS A 172 26.58 10.19 5.03
C LYS A 172 25.30 9.36 4.89
N GLN A 173 25.40 8.03 5.01
CA GLN A 173 24.23 7.15 4.94
C GLN A 173 23.25 7.40 6.09
N LEU A 174 23.77 7.53 7.31
CA LEU A 174 23.00 7.89 8.50
C LEU A 174 22.30 9.25 8.36
N ALA A 175 22.97 10.24 7.78
CA ALA A 175 22.37 11.55 7.50
C ALA A 175 21.23 11.48 6.47
N ALA A 176 21.38 10.66 5.43
CA ALA A 176 20.32 10.45 4.45
C ALA A 176 19.08 9.79 5.11
N GLN A 177 19.29 8.80 5.97
CA GLN A 177 18.22 8.16 6.75
C GLN A 177 17.53 9.16 7.69
N ALA A 178 18.32 10.01 8.37
CA ALA A 178 17.79 11.03 9.26
C ALA A 178 16.89 12.05 8.54
N PHE A 179 17.29 12.54 7.36
CA PHE A 179 16.44 13.45 6.58
C PHE A 179 15.17 12.76 6.05
N ALA A 180 15.28 11.50 5.61
CA ALA A 180 14.11 10.72 5.20
C ALA A 180 13.12 10.52 6.36
N HIS A 181 13.62 10.21 7.56
CA HIS A 181 12.81 10.06 8.78
C HIS A 181 12.07 11.35 9.12
N THR A 182 12.75 12.52 9.08
CA THR A 182 12.08 13.80 9.33
C THR A 182 11.09 14.18 8.23
N ALA A 183 11.37 13.86 6.96
CA ALA A 183 10.44 14.11 5.88
C ALA A 183 9.15 13.28 6.02
N ALA A 184 9.27 12.00 6.39
CA ALA A 184 8.11 11.14 6.65
C ALA A 184 7.28 11.63 7.84
N TYR A 185 7.95 12.11 8.89
CA TYR A 185 7.30 12.73 10.05
C TYR A 185 6.53 14.00 9.66
N ASP A 186 7.17 14.92 8.94
CA ASP A 186 6.54 16.18 8.51
C ASP A 186 5.37 15.93 7.54
N VAL A 187 5.48 14.93 6.65
CA VAL A 187 4.37 14.51 5.77
C VAL A 187 3.19 13.99 6.58
N ALA A 188 3.41 13.21 7.64
CA ALA A 188 2.33 12.72 8.50
C ALA A 188 1.61 13.88 9.21
N VAL A 189 2.36 14.82 9.77
CA VAL A 189 1.82 16.02 10.43
C VAL A 189 1.03 16.87 9.42
N ALA A 190 1.63 17.21 8.28
CA ALA A 190 1.00 18.04 7.27
C ALA A 190 -0.27 17.41 6.68
N SER A 191 -0.26 16.08 6.46
CA SER A 191 -1.42 15.35 5.96
C SER A 191 -2.56 15.34 6.97
N TRP A 192 -2.29 15.16 8.27
CA TRP A 192 -3.30 15.25 9.32
C TRP A 192 -3.93 16.65 9.41
N PHE A 193 -3.10 17.69 9.33
CA PHE A 193 -3.59 19.08 9.28
C PHE A 193 -4.53 19.30 8.10
N ALA A 194 -4.12 18.90 6.88
CA ALA A 194 -4.85 19.18 5.66
C ALA A 194 -6.12 18.32 5.49
N SER A 195 -6.16 17.12 6.07
CA SER A 195 -7.29 16.19 5.91
C SER A 195 -8.28 16.18 7.08
N THR A 196 -7.83 16.45 8.31
CA THR A 196 -8.62 16.22 9.53
C THR A 196 -8.76 17.46 10.39
N TYR A 197 -7.65 18.15 10.68
CA TYR A 197 -7.66 19.25 11.65
C TYR A 197 -8.19 20.57 11.06
N ALA A 198 -7.82 20.87 9.82
CA ALA A 198 -8.24 22.05 9.07
C ALA A 198 -8.56 21.67 7.60
N PRO A 199 -9.59 20.82 7.38
CA PRO A 199 -9.94 20.36 6.04
C PRO A 199 -10.47 21.50 5.18
N SER A 200 -10.22 21.41 3.87
CA SER A 200 -10.82 22.31 2.88
C SER A 200 -12.34 22.11 2.78
N GLU A 201 -13.07 23.16 2.41
CA GLU A 201 -14.53 23.13 2.24
C GLU A 201 -14.97 22.19 1.10
N ASP A 202 -14.13 22.01 0.08
CA ASP A 202 -14.41 21.13 -1.07
C ASP A 202 -14.08 19.65 -0.81
N GLY A 203 -13.62 19.31 0.40
CA GLY A 203 -13.33 17.95 0.83
C GLY A 203 -11.99 17.39 0.35
N TRP A 204 -11.18 18.18 -0.36
CA TRP A 204 -9.84 17.76 -0.82
C TRP A 204 -8.73 18.59 -0.18
N PRO A 205 -7.65 17.96 0.31
CA PRO A 205 -6.58 18.70 0.96
C PRO A 205 -5.75 19.52 -0.05
N GLU A 206 -5.45 20.77 0.29
CA GLU A 206 -4.55 21.66 -0.48
C GLU A 206 -3.12 21.11 -0.61
N PHE A 207 -2.69 20.29 0.34
CA PHE A 207 -1.43 19.57 0.31
C PHE A 207 -1.69 18.06 0.46
N THR A 208 -1.17 17.28 -0.49
CA THR A 208 -1.13 15.83 -0.39
C THR A 208 0.29 15.33 -0.55
N GLY A 209 0.69 14.39 0.31
CA GLY A 209 2.02 13.81 0.33
C GLY A 209 1.97 12.37 0.81
N ALA A 210 2.86 11.55 0.25
CA ALA A 210 3.05 10.17 0.67
C ALA A 210 4.54 9.84 0.69
N THR A 211 4.90 8.92 1.58
CA THR A 211 6.28 8.46 1.73
C THR A 211 6.29 6.95 1.69
N TRP A 212 7.35 6.39 1.11
CA TRP A 212 7.52 4.96 1.00
C TRP A 212 8.95 4.56 1.27
N ASP A 213 9.13 3.41 1.90
CA ASP A 213 10.42 2.82 2.17
C ASP A 213 10.76 1.75 1.14
N LYS A 214 11.99 1.77 0.64
CA LYS A 214 12.41 0.77 -0.36
C LYS A 214 12.49 -0.61 0.29
N SER A 215 11.69 -1.53 -0.22
CA SER A 215 11.66 -2.92 0.24
C SER A 215 12.65 -3.79 -0.53
N ALA A 216 12.61 -3.75 -1.87
CA ALA A 216 13.48 -4.57 -2.71
C ALA A 216 13.82 -3.88 -4.04
N VAL A 217 15.01 -4.16 -4.58
CA VAL A 217 15.30 -3.88 -5.99
C VAL A 217 14.75 -5.04 -6.81
N LEU A 218 13.99 -4.74 -7.86
CA LEU A 218 13.44 -5.75 -8.75
C LEU A 218 14.41 -6.01 -9.90
N ARG A 219 14.32 -7.20 -10.48
CA ARG A 219 15.17 -7.59 -11.62
C ARG A 219 15.08 -6.61 -12.80
N TYR A 220 13.88 -6.11 -13.07
CA TYR A 220 13.53 -5.06 -14.03
C TYR A 220 12.07 -4.62 -13.79
N GLY A 221 11.63 -3.56 -14.48
CA GLY A 221 10.26 -3.02 -14.46
C GLY A 221 9.32 -3.82 -15.37
N GLU A 222 8.46 -3.15 -16.13
CA GLU A 222 7.59 -3.83 -17.09
C GLU A 222 8.39 -4.59 -18.16
N ASN A 223 9.52 -4.00 -18.57
CA ASN A 223 10.40 -4.54 -19.61
C ASN A 223 11.84 -4.71 -19.11
N PRO A 224 12.61 -5.69 -19.65
CA PRO A 224 13.96 -6.01 -19.19
C PRO A 224 14.98 -4.86 -19.17
N HIS A 225 14.79 -3.81 -19.98
CA HIS A 225 15.69 -2.67 -20.07
C HIS A 225 15.40 -1.58 -19.04
N GLN A 226 14.29 -1.69 -18.29
CA GLN A 226 13.87 -0.71 -17.30
C GLN A 226 14.26 -1.21 -15.90
N PRO A 227 15.11 -0.52 -15.13
CA PRO A 227 15.33 -0.87 -13.73
C PRO A 227 14.10 -0.53 -12.88
N ALA A 228 13.86 -1.30 -11.81
CA ALA A 228 12.72 -1.06 -10.91
C ALA A 228 13.03 -1.47 -9.47
N ALA A 229 12.20 -0.99 -8.54
CA ALA A 229 12.24 -1.35 -7.13
C ALA A 229 10.81 -1.35 -6.56
N LEU A 230 10.57 -2.18 -5.55
CA LEU A 230 9.37 -2.16 -4.73
C LEU A 230 9.58 -1.21 -3.55
N TYR A 231 8.60 -0.38 -3.31
CA TYR A 231 8.51 0.50 -2.16
C TYR A 231 7.26 0.16 -1.34
N GLN A 232 7.37 0.23 -0.01
CA GLN A 232 6.31 -0.08 0.94
C GLN A 232 5.80 1.22 1.57
N HIS A 233 4.48 1.34 1.66
CA HIS A 233 3.84 2.36 2.47
C HIS A 233 3.79 1.87 3.93
N TRP A 234 3.41 2.73 4.87
CA TRP A 234 3.20 2.32 6.26
C TRP A 234 1.90 1.52 6.46
N ARG A 235 0.95 1.65 5.53
CA ARG A 235 -0.26 0.81 5.47
C ARG A 235 0.09 -0.58 4.95
N GLY A 236 -0.80 -1.54 5.21
CA GLY A 236 -0.65 -2.92 4.76
C GLY A 236 -0.81 -3.08 3.24
N GLY A 237 -1.05 -4.31 2.83
CA GLY A 237 -1.31 -4.66 1.43
C GLY A 237 -0.17 -5.41 0.74
N LEU A 238 -0.24 -5.49 -0.59
CA LEU A 238 0.59 -6.40 -1.38
C LEU A 238 2.09 -6.09 -1.27
N ALA A 239 2.47 -4.82 -1.11
CA ALA A 239 3.88 -4.45 -0.96
C ALA A 239 4.51 -5.07 0.31
N ALA A 240 3.71 -5.35 1.34
CA ALA A 240 4.11 -6.00 2.59
C ALA A 240 3.80 -7.51 2.63
N ALA A 241 3.48 -8.12 1.48
CA ALA A 241 3.17 -9.53 1.38
C ALA A 241 4.31 -10.42 1.88
N GLU A 242 3.96 -11.47 2.64
CA GLU A 242 4.91 -12.52 2.96
C GLU A 242 4.98 -13.51 1.79
N GLN A 243 6.17 -13.67 1.22
CA GLN A 243 6.41 -14.67 0.19
C GLN A 243 6.82 -16.01 0.84
N LEU A 244 5.90 -16.97 0.84
CA LEU A 244 6.05 -18.29 1.46
C LEU A 244 6.83 -19.29 0.58
N HIS A 245 6.93 -19.04 -0.73
CA HIS A 245 7.61 -19.92 -1.68
C HIS A 245 7.90 -19.23 -3.02
N GLY A 246 8.70 -19.88 -3.87
CA GLY A 246 8.87 -19.54 -5.27
C GLY A 246 10.05 -18.63 -5.57
N LYS A 247 10.13 -18.17 -6.82
CA LYS A 247 11.14 -17.19 -7.26
C LYS A 247 10.79 -15.79 -6.79
N GLU A 248 11.75 -14.87 -6.81
CA GLU A 248 11.48 -13.44 -6.59
C GLU A 248 10.33 -12.92 -7.49
N MET A 249 9.48 -12.08 -6.92
CA MET A 249 8.42 -11.37 -7.64
C MET A 249 9.01 -10.42 -8.69
N SER A 250 8.46 -10.43 -9.91
CA SER A 250 8.74 -9.41 -10.92
C SER A 250 7.81 -8.19 -10.78
N TYR A 251 8.11 -7.10 -11.49
CA TYR A 251 7.23 -5.92 -11.54
C TYR A 251 5.81 -6.28 -12.00
N ASN A 252 5.70 -7.02 -13.11
CA ASN A 252 4.40 -7.43 -13.65
C ASN A 252 3.69 -8.43 -12.72
N ASN A 253 4.42 -9.24 -11.93
CA ASN A 253 3.79 -10.06 -10.91
C ASN A 253 3.09 -9.18 -9.86
N TYR A 254 3.70 -8.07 -9.41
CA TYR A 254 3.04 -7.15 -8.47
C TYR A 254 1.79 -6.51 -9.10
N VAL A 255 1.89 -5.99 -10.34
CA VAL A 255 0.76 -5.37 -11.05
C VAL A 255 -0.41 -6.35 -11.22
N ASP A 256 -0.14 -7.57 -11.69
CA ASP A 256 -1.17 -8.58 -11.91
C ASP A 256 -1.76 -9.11 -10.59
N THR A 257 -0.94 -9.24 -9.54
CA THR A 257 -1.40 -9.67 -8.21
C THR A 257 -2.29 -8.62 -7.57
N ASP A 258 -1.94 -7.34 -7.70
CA ASP A 258 -2.75 -6.24 -7.16
C ASP A 258 -4.11 -6.19 -7.85
N ALA A 259 -4.14 -6.27 -9.18
CA ALA A 259 -5.38 -6.37 -9.96
C ALA A 259 -6.22 -7.60 -9.59
N ALA A 260 -5.58 -8.76 -9.37
CA ALA A 260 -6.28 -10.00 -9.01
C ALA A 260 -6.90 -9.87 -7.63
N ARG A 261 -6.14 -9.34 -6.67
CA ARG A 261 -6.58 -9.17 -5.30
C ARG A 261 -7.73 -8.16 -5.23
N ARG A 262 -7.63 -7.04 -5.94
CA ARG A 262 -8.74 -6.08 -6.08
C ARG A 262 -10.01 -6.77 -6.59
N ALA A 263 -9.91 -7.56 -7.67
CA ALA A 263 -11.05 -8.24 -8.27
C ALA A 263 -11.69 -9.31 -7.37
N ALA A 264 -10.89 -10.13 -6.67
CA ALA A 264 -11.42 -11.17 -5.79
C ALA A 264 -12.09 -10.58 -4.53
N TYR A 265 -11.62 -9.42 -4.07
CA TYR A 265 -12.08 -8.80 -2.82
C TYR A 265 -13.31 -7.89 -2.96
N ASP A 266 -13.85 -7.70 -4.17
CA ASP A 266 -15.17 -7.05 -4.33
C ASP A 266 -16.32 -7.91 -3.80
N PHE A 267 -16.08 -9.21 -3.59
CA PHE A 267 -17.11 -10.17 -3.24
C PHE A 267 -17.05 -10.55 -1.78
N GLU A 268 -18.21 -10.58 -1.13
CA GLU A 268 -18.36 -11.18 0.20
C GLU A 268 -18.28 -12.70 0.17
N LEU A 269 -18.81 -13.34 -0.89
CA LEU A 269 -18.75 -14.81 -1.08
C LEU A 269 -17.32 -15.30 -1.32
N PRO A 270 -17.01 -16.59 -1.11
CA PRO A 270 -15.75 -17.19 -1.55
C PRO A 270 -15.51 -16.93 -3.04
N ALA A 271 -14.46 -16.19 -3.35
CA ALA A 271 -14.20 -15.67 -4.68
C ALA A 271 -12.76 -15.92 -5.12
N VAL A 272 -12.62 -16.19 -6.41
CA VAL A 272 -11.33 -16.37 -7.08
C VAL A 272 -11.29 -15.53 -8.35
N ALA A 273 -10.22 -14.75 -8.50
CA ALA A 273 -9.92 -14.01 -9.72
C ALA A 273 -8.60 -14.50 -10.32
N ILE A 274 -8.61 -14.75 -11.63
CA ILE A 274 -7.43 -15.13 -12.41
C ILE A 274 -7.12 -14.00 -13.38
N ILE A 275 -5.97 -13.36 -13.19
CA ILE A 275 -5.52 -12.20 -13.97
C ILE A 275 -4.31 -12.54 -14.80
N LYS A 276 -4.21 -11.90 -15.96
CA LYS A 276 -2.99 -11.86 -16.76
C LYS A 276 -2.90 -10.52 -17.48
N HIS A 277 -1.78 -9.82 -17.33
CA HIS A 277 -1.58 -8.50 -17.94
C HIS A 277 -2.68 -7.49 -17.54
N ALA A 278 -2.94 -7.40 -16.24
CA ALA A 278 -3.92 -6.51 -15.60
C ALA A 278 -5.38 -6.68 -16.05
N ASN A 279 -5.71 -7.80 -16.70
CA ASN A 279 -7.05 -8.13 -17.18
C ASN A 279 -7.50 -9.52 -16.71
N PRO A 280 -8.80 -9.72 -16.41
CA PRO A 280 -9.31 -11.01 -15.94
C PRO A 280 -9.42 -12.03 -17.06
N CYS A 281 -8.77 -13.18 -16.86
CA CYS A 281 -9.03 -14.41 -17.61
C CYS A 281 -10.36 -15.03 -17.16
N GLY A 282 -10.62 -14.97 -15.85
CA GLY A 282 -11.89 -15.42 -15.27
C GLY A 282 -12.03 -14.98 -13.81
N ILE A 283 -13.26 -14.74 -13.40
CA ILE A 283 -13.65 -14.40 -12.04
C ILE A 283 -14.84 -15.28 -11.70
N ALA A 284 -14.91 -15.81 -10.48
CA ALA A 284 -16.08 -16.54 -10.02
C ALA A 284 -16.22 -16.51 -8.51
N VAL A 285 -17.46 -16.67 -8.06
CA VAL A 285 -17.84 -17.01 -6.69
C VAL A 285 -18.30 -18.46 -6.61
N GLY A 286 -18.23 -19.05 -5.41
CA GLY A 286 -18.67 -20.43 -5.16
C GLY A 286 -19.06 -20.66 -3.71
N ALA A 287 -19.55 -21.87 -3.41
CA ALA A 287 -19.80 -22.27 -2.02
C ALA A 287 -18.48 -22.38 -1.23
N ASP A 288 -17.39 -22.68 -1.92
CA ASP A 288 -16.02 -22.67 -1.40
C ASP A 288 -15.03 -22.19 -2.47
N VAL A 289 -13.78 -21.97 -2.06
CA VAL A 289 -12.70 -21.45 -2.92
C VAL A 289 -12.27 -22.43 -4.03
N ALA A 290 -12.46 -23.74 -3.85
CA ALA A 290 -12.10 -24.74 -4.85
C ALA A 290 -13.14 -24.77 -5.98
N GLU A 291 -14.42 -24.64 -5.64
CA GLU A 291 -15.48 -24.44 -6.63
C GLU A 291 -15.31 -23.12 -7.38
N ALA A 292 -15.07 -22.02 -6.66
CA ALA A 292 -14.82 -20.71 -7.26
C ALA A 292 -13.62 -20.75 -8.23
N HIS A 293 -12.50 -21.39 -7.84
CA HIS A 293 -11.35 -21.55 -8.72
C HIS A 293 -11.68 -22.35 -9.99
N ALA A 294 -12.33 -23.50 -9.85
CA ALA A 294 -12.70 -24.33 -11.00
C ALA A 294 -13.58 -23.57 -12.01
N ARG A 295 -14.55 -22.80 -11.51
CA ARG A 295 -15.44 -21.96 -12.32
C ARG A 295 -14.70 -20.79 -12.98
N ALA A 296 -13.84 -20.09 -12.24
CA ALA A 296 -13.03 -19.00 -12.79
C ALA A 296 -12.07 -19.51 -13.89
N HIS A 297 -11.42 -20.65 -13.67
CA HIS A 297 -10.53 -21.27 -14.64
C HIS A 297 -11.27 -21.68 -15.92
N ALA A 298 -12.51 -22.16 -15.81
CA ALA A 298 -13.34 -22.58 -16.94
C ALA A 298 -13.77 -21.43 -17.88
N CYS A 299 -13.62 -20.17 -17.46
CA CYS A 299 -13.90 -19.01 -18.31
C CYS A 299 -12.97 -18.98 -19.54
N ASP A 300 -11.66 -19.03 -19.31
CA ASP A 300 -10.64 -19.08 -20.35
C ASP A 300 -9.39 -19.84 -19.85
N PRO A 301 -9.40 -21.19 -19.91
CA PRO A 301 -8.29 -22.02 -19.45
C PRO A 301 -6.98 -21.73 -20.17
N VAL A 302 -7.05 -21.30 -21.43
CA VAL A 302 -5.88 -21.02 -22.27
C VAL A 302 -5.18 -19.76 -21.79
N SER A 303 -5.93 -18.68 -21.54
CA SER A 303 -5.37 -17.44 -21.01
C SER A 303 -4.91 -17.59 -19.55
N ALA A 304 -5.61 -18.39 -18.75
CA ALA A 304 -5.25 -18.68 -17.36
C ALA A 304 -3.86 -19.35 -17.20
N TYR A 305 -3.35 -20.01 -18.24
CA TYR A 305 -1.99 -20.57 -18.23
C TYR A 305 -0.94 -19.47 -18.06
N GLY A 306 -0.21 -19.50 -16.95
CA GLY A 306 0.77 -18.50 -16.54
C GLY A 306 0.14 -17.24 -15.93
N GLY A 307 -1.12 -17.33 -15.51
CA GLY A 307 -1.83 -16.26 -14.82
C GLY A 307 -1.43 -16.12 -13.36
N VAL A 308 -2.03 -15.10 -12.74
CA VAL A 308 -1.96 -14.78 -11.32
C VAL A 308 -3.33 -15.02 -10.69
N ILE A 309 -3.36 -15.78 -9.60
CA ILE A 309 -4.59 -16.16 -8.89
C ILE A 309 -4.67 -15.38 -7.59
N ALA A 310 -5.81 -14.74 -7.32
CA ALA A 310 -6.14 -14.20 -6.01
C ALA A 310 -7.38 -14.87 -5.44
N VAL A 311 -7.36 -15.08 -4.12
CA VAL A 311 -8.42 -15.72 -3.34
C VAL A 311 -8.77 -14.83 -2.16
N ASN A 312 -10.05 -14.56 -1.90
CA ASN A 312 -10.49 -13.70 -0.80
C ASN A 312 -10.71 -14.45 0.53
N ARG A 313 -10.34 -15.73 0.59
CA ARG A 313 -10.43 -16.64 1.75
C ARG A 313 -9.19 -17.54 1.80
N PRO A 314 -8.93 -18.23 2.92
CA PRO A 314 -7.82 -19.17 2.99
C PRO A 314 -7.88 -20.22 1.87
N VAL A 315 -6.74 -20.52 1.26
CA VAL A 315 -6.66 -21.54 0.20
C VAL A 315 -6.77 -22.93 0.81
N SER A 316 -7.76 -23.69 0.35
CA SER A 316 -7.96 -25.06 0.80
C SER A 316 -7.04 -26.07 0.09
N VAL A 317 -6.86 -27.25 0.70
CA VAL A 317 -6.10 -28.35 0.08
C VAL A 317 -6.71 -28.76 -1.27
N ALA A 318 -8.04 -28.75 -1.37
CA ALA A 318 -8.76 -29.09 -2.60
C ALA A 318 -8.46 -28.09 -3.72
N MET A 319 -8.49 -26.78 -3.43
CA MET A 319 -8.13 -25.75 -4.39
C MET A 319 -6.64 -25.84 -4.77
N ALA A 320 -5.76 -26.03 -3.77
CA ALA A 320 -4.33 -26.17 -4.00
C ALA A 320 -4.01 -27.32 -4.97
N ALA A 321 -4.71 -28.45 -4.85
CA ALA A 321 -4.57 -29.58 -5.77
C ALA A 321 -4.96 -29.20 -7.21
N GLN A 322 -6.05 -28.46 -7.41
CA GLN A 322 -6.46 -27.98 -8.74
C GLN A 322 -5.41 -27.00 -9.32
N VAL A 323 -4.93 -26.05 -8.52
CA VAL A 323 -3.90 -25.08 -8.95
C VAL A 323 -2.60 -25.80 -9.32
N ALA A 324 -2.24 -26.87 -8.62
CA ALA A 324 -1.06 -27.67 -8.93
C ALA A 324 -1.12 -28.39 -10.30
N GLU A 325 -2.29 -28.51 -10.93
CA GLU A 325 -2.40 -29.06 -12.28
C GLU A 325 -2.12 -28.01 -13.38
N VAL A 326 -2.19 -26.72 -13.03
CA VAL A 326 -2.04 -25.60 -13.95
C VAL A 326 -0.69 -24.92 -13.75
N PHE A 327 -0.13 -24.37 -14.82
CA PHE A 327 1.02 -23.47 -14.69
C PHE A 327 0.54 -22.11 -14.20
N THR A 328 0.92 -21.73 -12.98
CA THR A 328 0.55 -20.46 -12.33
C THR A 328 1.81 -19.72 -11.90
N GLU A 329 1.88 -18.41 -12.20
CA GLU A 329 3.04 -17.58 -11.84
C GLU A 329 3.00 -17.15 -10.37
N VAL A 330 1.83 -16.74 -9.90
CA VAL A 330 1.58 -16.25 -8.52
C VAL A 330 0.22 -16.72 -8.03
N ILE A 331 0.14 -17.13 -6.77
CA ILE A 331 -1.09 -17.25 -6.01
C ILE A 331 -1.01 -16.37 -4.75
N VAL A 332 -2.06 -15.60 -4.49
CA VAL A 332 -2.18 -14.73 -3.31
C VAL A 332 -3.48 -15.01 -2.57
N ALA A 333 -3.39 -15.07 -1.24
CA ALA A 333 -4.52 -15.33 -0.36
C ALA A 333 -4.30 -14.68 1.01
N PRO A 334 -5.36 -14.49 1.82
CA PRO A 334 -5.22 -14.06 3.20
C PRO A 334 -4.50 -15.09 4.07
N ASP A 335 -4.71 -16.38 3.79
CA ASP A 335 -4.02 -17.49 4.48
C ASP A 335 -4.09 -18.80 3.67
N TYR A 336 -3.52 -19.88 4.20
CA TYR A 336 -3.53 -21.23 3.62
C TYR A 336 -3.90 -22.26 4.69
N GLU A 337 -4.77 -23.21 4.36
CA GLU A 337 -5.08 -24.33 5.26
C GLU A 337 -3.86 -25.25 5.44
N ASP A 338 -3.83 -25.98 6.57
CA ASP A 338 -2.84 -27.02 6.83
C ASP A 338 -2.80 -28.03 5.66
N GLY A 339 -1.62 -28.22 5.04
CA GLY A 339 -1.44 -29.10 3.90
C GLY A 339 -1.57 -28.42 2.52
N ALA A 340 -2.22 -27.25 2.44
CA ALA A 340 -2.43 -26.57 1.15
C ALA A 340 -1.12 -25.96 0.62
N LEU A 341 -0.31 -25.40 1.52
CA LEU A 341 0.99 -24.82 1.19
C LEU A 341 1.94 -25.89 0.64
N GLU A 342 1.98 -27.07 1.25
CA GLU A 342 2.83 -28.19 0.84
C GLU A 342 2.49 -28.69 -0.57
N VAL A 343 1.20 -28.76 -0.91
CA VAL A 343 0.73 -29.14 -2.25
C VAL A 343 1.24 -28.15 -3.29
N LEU A 344 1.12 -26.85 -3.03
CA LEU A 344 1.57 -25.81 -3.94
C LEU A 344 3.11 -25.75 -4.04
N GLN A 345 3.81 -25.94 -2.92
CA GLN A 345 5.28 -25.91 -2.85
C GLN A 345 5.95 -27.03 -3.67
N ALA A 346 5.22 -28.10 -4.01
CA ALA A 346 5.68 -29.10 -4.97
C ALA A 346 6.04 -28.50 -6.34
N LYS A 347 5.47 -27.34 -6.69
CA LYS A 347 5.88 -26.56 -7.87
C LYS A 347 6.99 -25.60 -7.51
N LYS A 348 8.20 -25.83 -8.04
CA LYS A 348 9.40 -25.05 -7.72
C LYS A 348 9.27 -23.52 -7.89
N ASN A 349 8.50 -23.06 -8.87
CA ASN A 349 8.58 -21.66 -9.33
C ASN A 349 7.40 -20.76 -8.94
N ILE A 350 6.27 -21.32 -8.53
CA ILE A 350 5.08 -20.54 -8.19
C ILE A 350 5.37 -19.65 -6.98
N ARG A 351 5.07 -18.35 -7.08
CA ARG A 351 5.12 -17.46 -5.91
C ARG A 351 3.86 -17.67 -5.11
N ILE A 352 4.02 -18.02 -3.84
CA ILE A 352 2.91 -18.20 -2.91
C ILE A 352 2.98 -17.03 -1.94
N LEU A 353 1.98 -16.17 -1.97
CA LEU A 353 1.93 -14.96 -1.18
C LEU A 353 0.83 -15.05 -0.12
N ARG A 354 1.16 -14.66 1.11
CA ARG A 354 0.19 -14.39 2.17
C ARG A 354 0.05 -12.88 2.35
N VAL A 355 -1.17 -12.38 2.20
CA VAL A 355 -1.50 -10.97 2.44
C VAL A 355 -2.74 -10.91 3.32
N PRO A 356 -2.57 -10.76 4.65
CA PRO A 356 -3.68 -10.62 5.58
C PRO A 356 -4.66 -9.51 5.18
N ALA A 357 -5.85 -9.55 5.76
CA ALA A 357 -6.76 -8.40 5.67
C ALA A 357 -6.07 -7.16 6.22
N ASP A 358 -6.22 -6.03 5.52
CA ASP A 358 -5.63 -4.77 5.95
C ASP A 358 -6.58 -4.06 6.91
N GLU A 359 -6.08 -3.69 8.09
CA GLU A 359 -6.84 -2.91 9.09
C GLU A 359 -7.01 -1.44 8.65
N HIS A 360 -6.15 -0.97 7.74
CA HIS A 360 -6.05 0.43 7.32
C HIS A 360 -5.90 0.55 5.80
N PRO A 361 -6.87 0.07 5.00
CA PRO A 361 -6.81 0.14 3.55
C PRO A 361 -6.65 1.57 3.07
N ASP A 362 -6.05 1.74 1.90
CA ASP A 362 -5.92 3.04 1.26
C ASP A 362 -7.31 3.58 0.87
N PRO A 363 -7.73 4.75 1.39
CA PRO A 363 -9.05 5.32 1.06
C PRO A 363 -9.05 6.06 -0.29
N ILE A 364 -7.86 6.32 -0.83
CA ILE A 364 -7.63 7.05 -2.08
C ILE A 364 -6.58 6.33 -2.92
N GLU A 365 -6.67 6.49 -4.24
CA GLU A 365 -5.65 6.01 -5.18
C GLU A 365 -4.98 7.18 -5.90
N PHE A 366 -3.68 7.02 -6.14
CA PHE A 366 -2.85 7.99 -6.87
C PHE A 366 -2.60 7.49 -8.30
N ARG A 367 -2.87 8.35 -9.29
CA ARG A 367 -2.53 8.11 -10.69
C ARG A 367 -1.56 9.17 -11.19
N GLY A 368 -0.30 8.76 -11.36
CA GLY A 368 0.75 9.63 -11.87
C GLY A 368 0.44 10.13 -13.29
N ILE A 369 0.66 11.42 -13.54
CA ILE A 369 0.58 12.06 -14.85
C ILE A 369 1.82 12.92 -15.07
N SER A 370 2.09 13.34 -16.31
CA SER A 370 3.24 14.21 -16.60
C SER A 370 3.15 15.51 -15.80
N GLY A 371 4.09 15.70 -14.87
CA GLY A 371 4.18 16.90 -14.02
C GLY A 371 3.32 16.90 -12.75
N GLY A 372 2.59 15.82 -12.45
CA GLY A 372 1.74 15.78 -11.25
C GLY A 372 1.10 14.41 -10.98
N VAL A 373 0.05 14.42 -10.16
CA VAL A 373 -0.70 13.23 -9.76
C VAL A 373 -2.19 13.55 -9.72
N LEU A 374 -3.03 12.61 -10.15
CA LEU A 374 -4.47 12.61 -9.91
C LEU A 374 -4.76 11.80 -8.66
N VAL A 375 -5.71 12.25 -7.86
CA VAL A 375 -6.17 11.56 -6.64
C VAL A 375 -7.68 11.39 -6.72
N GLN A 376 -8.15 10.20 -6.40
CA GLN A 376 -9.58 9.89 -6.29
C GLN A 376 -9.82 8.90 -5.16
N VAL A 377 -11.05 8.81 -4.69
CA VAL A 377 -11.47 7.71 -3.82
C VAL A 377 -11.38 6.38 -4.58
N VAL A 378 -11.09 5.30 -3.85
CA VAL A 378 -11.09 3.95 -4.42
C VAL A 378 -12.53 3.54 -4.72
N ASP A 379 -12.76 2.99 -5.92
CA ASP A 379 -14.05 2.40 -6.29
C ASP A 379 -14.18 1.00 -5.68
N HIS A 380 -15.04 0.90 -4.66
CA HIS A 380 -15.35 -0.30 -3.87
C HIS A 380 -16.65 -0.99 -4.29
N VAL A 381 -17.32 -0.53 -5.36
CA VAL A 381 -18.63 -1.06 -5.79
C VAL A 381 -19.70 -0.90 -4.70
N ASP A 382 -19.74 0.26 -4.07
CA ASP A 382 -20.62 0.60 -2.95
C ASP A 382 -21.49 1.85 -3.21
N ALA A 383 -21.61 2.26 -4.47
CA ALA A 383 -22.46 3.39 -4.86
C ALA A 383 -23.96 3.00 -4.79
N PRO A 384 -24.89 3.97 -4.72
CA PRO A 384 -26.32 3.67 -4.60
C PRO A 384 -26.89 2.75 -5.68
N GLY A 385 -26.37 2.82 -6.92
CA GLY A 385 -26.77 1.96 -8.03
C GLY A 385 -26.13 0.56 -8.03
N ASP A 386 -25.28 0.23 -7.06
CA ASP A 386 -24.60 -1.07 -7.02
C ASP A 386 -25.43 -2.14 -6.32
N ASP A 387 -26.35 -1.75 -5.44
CA ASP A 387 -27.35 -2.65 -4.85
C ASP A 387 -28.44 -3.00 -5.88
N PRO A 388 -28.63 -4.28 -6.24
CA PRO A 388 -29.67 -4.71 -7.17
C PRO A 388 -31.10 -4.29 -6.79
N SER A 389 -31.36 -4.01 -5.50
CA SER A 389 -32.65 -3.55 -5.01
C SER A 389 -33.02 -2.13 -5.50
N THR A 390 -32.04 -1.34 -5.96
CA THR A 390 -32.23 0.02 -6.46
C THR A 390 -32.35 0.08 -7.99
N TRP A 391 -32.11 -1.04 -8.68
CA TRP A 391 -32.11 -1.09 -10.14
C TRP A 391 -33.51 -0.89 -10.72
N THR A 392 -33.57 -0.19 -11.86
CA THR A 392 -34.83 0.03 -12.57
C THR A 392 -34.96 -0.95 -13.73
N LEU A 393 -36.02 -1.76 -13.73
CA LEU A 393 -36.38 -2.62 -14.87
C LEU A 393 -36.93 -1.77 -16.02
N VAL A 394 -36.28 -1.80 -17.19
CA VAL A 394 -36.65 -0.97 -18.35
C VAL A 394 -37.16 -1.77 -19.55
N ALA A 395 -36.86 -3.07 -19.61
CA ALA A 395 -37.35 -3.99 -20.65
C ALA A 395 -37.51 -5.42 -20.12
N GLY A 396 -38.41 -6.18 -20.73
CA GLY A 396 -38.65 -7.60 -20.41
C GLY A 396 -39.38 -7.84 -19.08
N GLU A 397 -39.51 -9.11 -18.71
CA GLU A 397 -40.04 -9.52 -17.41
C GLU A 397 -38.96 -9.38 -16.32
N PRO A 398 -39.34 -9.18 -15.05
CA PRO A 398 -38.38 -9.17 -13.94
C PRO A 398 -37.53 -10.43 -13.90
N ALA A 399 -36.23 -10.29 -13.62
CA ALA A 399 -35.32 -11.40 -13.45
C ALA A 399 -35.76 -12.32 -12.29
N ASP A 400 -35.67 -13.63 -12.48
CA ASP A 400 -35.77 -14.58 -11.38
C ASP A 400 -34.55 -14.47 -10.44
N GLU A 401 -34.63 -15.04 -9.24
CA GLU A 401 -33.58 -14.91 -8.21
C GLU A 401 -32.20 -15.32 -8.71
N ARG A 402 -32.10 -16.39 -9.51
CA ARG A 402 -30.81 -16.87 -10.06
C ARG A 402 -30.27 -15.90 -11.11
N THR A 403 -31.14 -15.35 -11.95
CA THR A 403 -30.78 -14.38 -12.98
C THR A 403 -30.33 -13.07 -12.34
N LEU A 404 -31.02 -12.61 -11.30
CA LEU A 404 -30.65 -11.40 -10.58
C LEU A 404 -29.31 -11.59 -9.85
N ALA A 405 -29.07 -12.74 -9.23
CA ALA A 405 -27.78 -13.06 -8.61
C ALA A 405 -26.62 -13.12 -9.63
N ASP A 406 -26.87 -13.66 -10.83
CA ASP A 406 -25.88 -13.64 -11.91
C ASP A 406 -25.62 -12.21 -12.43
N LEU A 407 -26.66 -11.36 -12.50
CA LEU A 407 -26.52 -9.95 -12.92
C LEU A 407 -25.74 -9.15 -11.89
N ASP A 408 -26.03 -9.35 -10.60
CA ASP A 408 -25.31 -8.75 -9.47
C ASP A 408 -23.83 -9.13 -9.51
N PHE A 409 -23.54 -10.44 -9.60
CA PHE A 409 -22.18 -10.93 -9.80
C PHE A 409 -21.51 -10.29 -11.03
N ALA A 410 -22.21 -10.22 -12.17
CA ALA A 410 -21.65 -9.67 -13.39
C ALA A 410 -21.36 -8.16 -13.25
N TRP A 411 -22.25 -7.43 -12.58
CA TRP A 411 -22.13 -6.00 -12.30
C TRP A 411 -20.90 -5.73 -11.44
N THR A 412 -20.76 -6.43 -10.31
CA THR A 412 -19.58 -6.31 -9.45
C THR A 412 -18.29 -6.70 -10.20
N ALA A 413 -18.30 -7.82 -10.92
CA ALA A 413 -17.11 -8.32 -11.62
C ALA A 413 -16.63 -7.38 -12.75
N VAL A 414 -17.53 -6.63 -13.41
CA VAL A 414 -17.17 -5.78 -14.55
C VAL A 414 -16.22 -4.64 -14.14
N ARG A 415 -16.24 -4.22 -12.88
CA ARG A 415 -15.34 -3.20 -12.30
C ARG A 415 -13.85 -3.57 -12.39
N ALA A 416 -13.53 -4.87 -12.46
CA ALA A 416 -12.16 -5.35 -12.62
C ALA A 416 -11.67 -5.35 -14.07
N VAL A 417 -12.57 -5.17 -15.04
CA VAL A 417 -12.28 -5.25 -16.47
C VAL A 417 -11.94 -3.85 -16.98
N LYS A 418 -10.84 -3.72 -17.73
CA LYS A 418 -10.49 -2.43 -18.37
C LYS A 418 -11.55 -2.00 -19.38
N SER A 419 -11.87 -0.72 -19.39
CA SER A 419 -12.94 -0.15 -20.21
C SER A 419 -12.59 0.00 -21.69
N ASN A 420 -13.55 -0.05 -22.61
CA ASN A 420 -14.96 -0.40 -22.37
C ASN A 420 -15.10 -1.89 -22.08
N ALA A 421 -15.86 -2.24 -21.05
CA ALA A 421 -15.98 -3.61 -20.59
C ALA A 421 -17.39 -4.19 -20.77
N ILE A 422 -17.43 -5.45 -21.21
CA ILE A 422 -18.64 -6.29 -21.24
C ILE A 422 -18.29 -7.63 -20.62
N LEU A 423 -19.04 -8.03 -19.59
CA LEU A 423 -18.82 -9.29 -18.90
C LEU A 423 -20.08 -10.14 -18.98
N LEU A 424 -19.95 -11.34 -19.57
CA LEU A 424 -21.01 -12.35 -19.56
C LEU A 424 -20.79 -13.26 -18.35
N ALA A 425 -21.87 -13.54 -17.62
CA ALA A 425 -21.81 -14.44 -16.46
C ALA A 425 -22.94 -15.46 -16.46
N LYS A 426 -22.67 -16.60 -15.82
CA LYS A 426 -23.64 -17.66 -15.58
C LYS A 426 -23.21 -18.45 -14.35
N ASP A 427 -24.14 -18.69 -13.43
CA ASP A 427 -23.89 -19.44 -12.19
C ASP A 427 -22.76 -18.86 -11.34
N GLY A 428 -22.77 -17.53 -11.16
CA GLY A 428 -21.77 -16.81 -10.35
C GLY A 428 -20.35 -16.87 -10.92
N ALA A 429 -20.19 -17.08 -12.22
CA ALA A 429 -18.89 -17.14 -12.88
C ALA A 429 -18.91 -16.40 -14.21
N SER A 430 -17.81 -15.70 -14.51
CA SER A 430 -17.61 -15.13 -15.84
C SER A 430 -17.50 -16.26 -16.87
N VAL A 431 -18.20 -16.13 -17.98
CA VAL A 431 -18.11 -17.08 -19.10
C VAL A 431 -17.50 -16.46 -20.36
N GLY A 432 -17.51 -15.13 -20.48
CA GLY A 432 -16.85 -14.41 -21.56
C GLY A 432 -16.64 -12.95 -21.20
N VAL A 433 -15.47 -12.41 -21.52
CA VAL A 433 -15.07 -11.05 -21.11
C VAL A 433 -14.53 -10.27 -22.31
N GLY A 434 -15.21 -9.19 -22.66
CA GLY A 434 -14.77 -8.18 -23.61
C GLY A 434 -14.11 -7.03 -22.85
N MET A 435 -12.80 -6.82 -23.07
CA MET A 435 -11.96 -5.95 -22.24
C MET A 435 -11.16 -4.95 -23.08
N GLY A 436 -11.02 -3.73 -22.58
CA GLY A 436 -10.07 -2.72 -23.04
C GLY A 436 -10.33 -2.17 -24.45
N GLN A 437 -11.56 -2.28 -24.97
CA GLN A 437 -11.85 -1.81 -26.32
C GLN A 437 -12.24 -0.34 -26.35
N VAL A 438 -11.74 0.37 -27.35
CA VAL A 438 -12.12 1.78 -27.62
C VAL A 438 -13.61 1.88 -27.98
N ASN A 439 -14.17 0.84 -28.61
CA ASN A 439 -15.59 0.76 -28.99
C ASN A 439 -16.30 -0.37 -28.23
N ARG A 440 -17.40 -0.04 -27.55
CA ARG A 440 -18.21 -0.97 -26.73
C ARG A 440 -18.81 -2.13 -27.55
N VAL A 441 -19.12 -1.91 -28.82
CA VAL A 441 -19.60 -2.95 -29.73
C VAL A 441 -18.57 -4.06 -29.89
N ASP A 442 -17.29 -3.72 -29.96
CA ASP A 442 -16.22 -4.70 -30.10
C ASP A 442 -15.98 -5.46 -28.79
N SER A 443 -16.22 -4.83 -27.63
CA SER A 443 -16.28 -5.56 -26.35
C SER A 443 -17.44 -6.57 -26.34
N CYS A 444 -18.62 -6.23 -26.87
CA CYS A 444 -19.74 -7.18 -26.96
C CYS A 444 -19.37 -8.39 -27.83
N LYS A 445 -18.80 -8.16 -29.02
CA LYS A 445 -18.33 -9.23 -29.91
C LYS A 445 -17.30 -10.13 -29.22
N LEU A 446 -16.29 -9.50 -28.62
CA LEU A 446 -15.19 -10.22 -27.96
C LEU A 446 -15.70 -11.08 -26.79
N ALA A 447 -16.62 -10.54 -25.99
CA ALA A 447 -17.20 -11.25 -24.85
C ALA A 447 -18.01 -12.48 -25.31
N VAL A 448 -18.84 -12.33 -26.35
CA VAL A 448 -19.59 -13.43 -26.97
C VAL A 448 -18.66 -14.47 -27.61
N GLU A 449 -17.65 -14.03 -28.37
CA GLU A 449 -16.68 -14.92 -29.01
C GLU A 449 -15.92 -15.77 -27.99
N ARG A 450 -15.47 -15.14 -26.90
CA ARG A 450 -14.75 -15.82 -25.81
C ARG A 450 -15.62 -16.78 -25.03
N ALA A 451 -16.91 -16.46 -24.83
CA ALA A 451 -17.86 -17.40 -24.24
C ALA A 451 -18.14 -18.59 -25.17
N GLY A 452 -18.22 -18.34 -26.47
CA GLY A 452 -18.72 -19.31 -27.43
C GLY A 452 -20.23 -19.54 -27.25
N ALA A 453 -20.86 -20.12 -28.28
CA ALA A 453 -22.32 -20.20 -28.36
C ALA A 453 -22.97 -20.90 -27.15
N GLU A 454 -22.37 -22.00 -26.66
CA GLU A 454 -22.94 -22.80 -25.57
C GLU A 454 -23.00 -22.04 -24.24
N ARG A 455 -21.93 -21.33 -23.88
CA ARG A 455 -21.85 -20.63 -22.58
C ARG A 455 -22.49 -19.25 -22.63
N ALA A 456 -22.49 -18.58 -23.79
CA ALA A 456 -23.21 -17.32 -23.98
C ALA A 456 -24.73 -17.51 -23.92
N THR A 457 -25.24 -18.64 -24.44
CA THR A 457 -26.68 -18.91 -24.41
C THR A 457 -27.20 -19.05 -22.98
N GLY A 458 -28.18 -18.22 -22.63
CA GLY A 458 -28.78 -18.14 -21.31
C GLY A 458 -27.90 -17.50 -20.24
N SER A 459 -26.74 -16.94 -20.60
CA SER A 459 -25.95 -16.11 -19.69
C SER A 459 -26.62 -14.75 -19.49
N VAL A 460 -26.15 -13.99 -18.51
CA VAL A 460 -26.46 -12.57 -18.36
C VAL A 460 -25.27 -11.74 -18.84
N ALA A 461 -25.44 -10.43 -19.00
CA ALA A 461 -24.36 -9.51 -19.34
C ALA A 461 -24.39 -8.23 -18.50
N ALA A 462 -23.22 -7.76 -18.08
CA ALA A 462 -23.02 -6.45 -17.49
C ALA A 462 -22.15 -5.56 -18.40
N SER A 463 -22.45 -4.27 -18.41
CA SER A 463 -21.71 -3.25 -19.15
C SER A 463 -21.25 -2.15 -18.20
N ASP A 464 -19.93 -1.91 -18.10
CA ASP A 464 -19.34 -0.94 -17.16
C ASP A 464 -19.80 0.52 -17.35
N ALA A 465 -20.23 0.85 -18.58
CA ALA A 465 -20.85 2.11 -18.93
C ALA A 465 -22.09 1.87 -19.82
N PHE A 466 -22.86 2.93 -20.08
CA PHE A 466 -24.06 2.83 -20.90
C PHE A 466 -23.77 2.39 -22.35
N PHE A 467 -24.77 1.82 -23.02
CA PHE A 467 -24.70 1.54 -24.45
C PHE A 467 -25.02 2.80 -25.27
N PRO A 468 -24.10 3.28 -26.13
CA PRO A 468 -24.36 4.49 -26.92
C PRO A 468 -25.34 4.24 -28.08
N PHE A 469 -25.45 3.00 -28.55
CA PHE A 469 -26.33 2.57 -29.64
C PHE A 469 -26.84 1.14 -29.39
N PRO A 470 -27.92 0.70 -30.07
CA PRO A 470 -28.49 -0.63 -29.92
C PRO A 470 -27.62 -1.79 -30.41
N ASP A 471 -26.62 -1.51 -31.26
CA ASP A 471 -25.76 -2.51 -31.91
C ASP A 471 -24.98 -3.39 -30.91
N GLY A 472 -24.53 -2.83 -29.79
CA GLY A 472 -23.91 -3.59 -28.70
C GLY A 472 -24.87 -4.62 -28.09
N PRO A 473 -26.00 -4.19 -27.50
CA PRO A 473 -27.02 -5.08 -26.97
C PRO A 473 -27.55 -6.09 -27.98
N GLU A 474 -27.76 -5.70 -29.25
CA GLU A 474 -28.20 -6.59 -30.32
C GLU A 474 -27.25 -7.79 -30.51
N ILE A 475 -25.93 -7.59 -30.38
CA ILE A 475 -24.95 -8.68 -30.43
C ILE A 475 -25.13 -9.66 -29.27
N LEU A 476 -25.35 -9.13 -28.06
CA LEU A 476 -25.55 -9.94 -26.85
C LEU A 476 -26.86 -10.75 -26.96
N ILE A 477 -27.94 -10.09 -27.39
CA ILE A 477 -29.25 -10.68 -27.63
C ILE A 477 -29.15 -11.80 -28.67
N ALA A 478 -28.49 -11.54 -29.80
CA ALA A 478 -28.31 -12.54 -30.86
C ALA A 478 -27.49 -13.76 -30.40
N ALA A 479 -26.62 -13.59 -29.39
CA ALA A 479 -25.87 -14.67 -28.76
C ALA A 479 -26.68 -15.47 -27.72
N GLY A 480 -27.93 -15.08 -27.45
CA GLY A 480 -28.81 -15.74 -26.51
C GLY A 480 -28.64 -15.29 -25.06
N VAL A 481 -28.06 -14.11 -24.82
CA VAL A 481 -28.04 -13.49 -23.48
C VAL A 481 -29.47 -13.22 -23.02
N ARG A 482 -29.83 -13.69 -21.82
CA ARG A 482 -31.21 -13.62 -21.30
C ARG A 482 -31.52 -12.32 -20.56
N ALA A 483 -30.51 -11.67 -20.00
CA ALA A 483 -30.68 -10.42 -19.26
C ALA A 483 -29.42 -9.54 -19.33
N ILE A 484 -29.61 -8.22 -19.31
CA ILE A 484 -28.55 -7.22 -19.40
C ILE A 484 -28.69 -6.18 -18.27
N VAL A 485 -27.58 -5.83 -17.61
CA VAL A 485 -27.48 -4.70 -16.69
C VAL A 485 -26.49 -3.66 -17.21
N GLN A 486 -26.87 -2.39 -17.14
CA GLN A 486 -26.04 -1.25 -17.56
C GLN A 486 -26.38 0.00 -16.73
N PRO A 487 -25.59 1.10 -16.79
CA PRO A 487 -25.93 2.33 -16.07
C PRO A 487 -27.18 3.05 -16.58
N GLY A 488 -27.40 3.06 -17.89
CA GLY A 488 -28.25 4.08 -18.52
C GLY A 488 -27.64 5.49 -18.48
N GLY A 489 -28.41 6.49 -18.89
CA GLY A 489 -28.00 7.90 -18.99
C GLY A 489 -27.57 8.33 -20.40
N SER A 490 -27.77 7.51 -21.43
CA SER A 490 -27.54 7.92 -22.82
C SER A 490 -28.72 8.76 -23.33
N ILE A 491 -28.44 9.74 -24.19
CA ILE A 491 -29.51 10.40 -24.98
C ILE A 491 -30.24 9.43 -25.92
N ARG A 492 -29.74 8.21 -26.08
CA ARG A 492 -30.30 7.14 -26.93
C ARG A 492 -30.76 5.92 -26.13
N ASP A 493 -30.96 6.05 -24.82
CA ASP A 493 -31.43 4.93 -24.00
C ASP A 493 -32.73 4.33 -24.56
N ASP A 494 -33.67 5.16 -25.01
CA ASP A 494 -34.94 4.69 -25.61
C ASP A 494 -34.70 3.69 -26.74
N ALA A 495 -33.76 3.96 -27.65
CA ALA A 495 -33.48 3.06 -28.78
C ALA A 495 -32.83 1.73 -28.33
N VAL A 496 -31.99 1.77 -27.29
CA VAL A 496 -31.38 0.58 -26.69
C VAL A 496 -32.43 -0.28 -25.98
N ILE A 497 -33.31 0.38 -25.22
CA ILE A 497 -34.42 -0.24 -24.49
C ILE A 497 -35.41 -0.87 -25.47
N GLU A 498 -35.78 -0.16 -26.55
CA GLU A 498 -36.64 -0.68 -27.61
C GLU A 498 -36.08 -1.97 -28.23
N ALA A 499 -34.76 -2.06 -28.46
CA ALA A 499 -34.14 -3.28 -28.98
C ALA A 499 -34.26 -4.47 -28.00
N ALA A 500 -34.07 -4.22 -26.70
CA ALA A 500 -34.26 -5.25 -25.67
C ALA A 500 -35.74 -5.67 -25.55
N GLN A 501 -36.67 -4.71 -25.58
CA GLN A 501 -38.11 -4.96 -25.56
C GLN A 501 -38.56 -5.79 -26.77
N ALA A 502 -38.09 -5.44 -27.97
CA ALA A 502 -38.39 -6.16 -29.20
C ALA A 502 -37.89 -7.62 -29.17
N ALA A 503 -36.80 -7.88 -28.45
CA ALA A 503 -36.25 -9.21 -28.26
C ALA A 503 -36.81 -9.97 -27.05
N GLY A 504 -37.62 -9.31 -26.20
CA GLY A 504 -38.12 -9.88 -24.95
C GLY A 504 -37.01 -10.15 -23.91
N VAL A 505 -35.88 -9.43 -23.99
CA VAL A 505 -34.75 -9.59 -23.08
C VAL A 505 -34.90 -8.65 -21.89
N THR A 506 -34.69 -9.19 -20.69
CA THR A 506 -34.72 -8.42 -19.44
C THR A 506 -33.58 -7.41 -19.42
N MET A 507 -33.87 -6.13 -19.15
CA MET A 507 -32.84 -5.09 -19.04
C MET A 507 -33.06 -4.23 -17.79
N TYR A 508 -31.98 -4.06 -17.03
CA TYR A 508 -31.93 -3.17 -15.86
C TYR A 508 -31.00 -1.97 -16.12
N VAL A 509 -31.37 -0.82 -15.54
CA VAL A 509 -30.51 0.36 -15.43
C VAL A 509 -30.15 0.64 -13.97
N THR A 510 -28.86 0.87 -13.70
CA THR A 510 -28.31 1.05 -12.34
C THR A 510 -28.16 2.51 -11.93
N GLY A 511 -27.91 3.41 -12.88
CA GLY A 511 -27.53 4.81 -12.60
C GLY A 511 -26.09 5.02 -12.12
N THR A 512 -25.32 3.96 -11.93
CA THR A 512 -23.88 3.98 -11.55
C THR A 512 -23.01 3.49 -12.70
N ARG A 513 -21.78 3.98 -12.83
CA ARG A 513 -20.78 3.51 -13.81
C ARG A 513 -19.48 3.10 -13.13
N HIS A 514 -18.75 2.15 -13.70
CA HIS A 514 -17.45 1.67 -13.21
C HIS A 514 -16.38 1.70 -14.31
N PHE A 515 -16.08 2.88 -14.83
CA PHE A 515 -14.96 3.03 -15.78
C PHE A 515 -13.62 2.70 -15.10
N PHE A 516 -12.82 1.86 -15.73
CA PHE A 516 -11.49 1.49 -15.25
C PHE A 516 -10.46 1.49 -16.37
N HIS A 517 -9.37 2.24 -16.19
CA HIS A 517 -8.30 2.40 -17.17
C HIS A 517 -6.95 2.04 -16.56
#